data_AF-A0A1Y3RD19-F1
#
_entry.id   AF-A0A1Y3RD19-F1
#
_cell.length_a   1.000
_cell.length_b   1.000
_cell.length_c   1.000
_cell.angle_alpha   90.00
_cell.angle_beta   90.00
_cell.angle_gamma   90.00
#
_symmetry.space_group_name_H-M   'P 1'
#
loop_
_entity.id
_entity.type
_entity.pdbx_description
1 polymer ?
#
loop_
_entity_poly.entity_id
_entity_poly.type
_entity_poly.pdbx_seq_one_letter_code
_entity_poly.pdbx_strand_id
1 'polypeptide(L)'
;MLACTFFGHRDCPASIKPKLRAVVVELIERHGVDQFYVGRQGVFDGIARSVLRELAEIYPHISYAVVLERLPGPMDKVIWDFSDTIFPEGLETVPPRFVISRRNEWMLKQADFVVAYITHSWGGAAQFAEKARRQGKTVYNLANSRRY
;
A
#
# COMPACT_ATOMS: atom_id res chain seq x y z
N MET A 1 17.29 3.01 -3.22
CA MET A 1 15.96 2.44 -3.50
C MET A 1 14.95 3.36 -2.84
N LEU A 2 14.03 3.92 -3.63
CA LEU A 2 12.95 4.75 -3.12
C LEU A 2 11.70 3.90 -3.06
N ALA A 3 10.98 3.98 -1.95
CA ALA A 3 9.85 3.10 -1.70
C ALA A 3 8.53 3.86 -1.62
N CYS A 4 7.46 3.22 -2.08
CA CYS A 4 6.10 3.74 -1.97
C CYS A 4 5.19 2.75 -1.23
N THR A 5 4.32 3.27 -0.37
CA THR A 5 3.27 2.49 0.30
C THR A 5 1.87 3.02 -0.01
N PHE A 6 0.86 2.16 0.18
CA PHE A 6 -0.54 2.46 -0.11
C PHE A 6 -1.42 2.40 1.15
N PHE A 7 -2.30 3.40 1.32
CA PHE A 7 -3.33 3.40 2.37
C PHE A 7 -4.67 3.88 1.84
N GLY A 8 -5.72 3.08 1.95
CA GLY A 8 -7.05 3.53 1.51
C GLY A 8 -8.19 2.87 2.26
N HIS A 9 -9.38 3.40 2.03
CA HIS A 9 -10.60 2.87 2.62
C HIS A 9 -11.00 1.52 2.01
N ARG A 10 -11.74 0.74 2.81
CA ARG A 10 -12.31 -0.54 2.37
C ARG A 10 -13.26 -0.34 1.20
N ASP A 11 -14.09 0.71 1.25
CA ASP A 11 -14.97 1.11 0.17
C ASP A 11 -14.24 2.09 -0.74
N CYS A 12 -13.94 1.65 -1.95
CA CYS A 12 -13.22 2.42 -2.95
C CYS A 12 -13.82 2.14 -4.34
N PRO A 13 -14.21 3.17 -5.10
CA PRO A 13 -14.77 2.95 -6.42
C PRO A 13 -13.69 2.49 -7.40
N ALA A 14 -14.04 1.54 -8.27
CA ALA A 14 -13.14 1.02 -9.30
C ALA A 14 -12.63 2.12 -10.26
N SER A 15 -13.37 3.23 -10.38
CA SER A 15 -12.98 4.41 -11.18
C SER A 15 -11.68 5.08 -10.71
N ILE A 16 -11.17 4.75 -9.51
CA ILE A 16 -9.87 5.26 -9.06
C ILE A 16 -8.69 4.60 -9.78
N LYS A 17 -8.87 3.40 -10.36
CA LYS A 17 -7.78 2.59 -10.92
C LYS A 17 -6.92 3.35 -11.95
N PRO A 18 -7.49 4.07 -12.95
CA PRO A 18 -6.69 4.83 -13.90
C PRO A 18 -5.86 5.94 -13.25
N LYS A 19 -6.44 6.63 -12.25
CA LYS A 19 -5.75 7.71 -11.51
C LYS A 19 -4.61 7.14 -10.65
N LEU A 20 -4.85 6.01 -9.98
CA LEU A 20 -3.83 5.30 -9.23
C LEU A 20 -2.68 4.87 -10.14
N ARG A 21 -2.99 4.25 -11.29
CA ARG A 21 -1.99 3.85 -12.29
C ARG A 21 -1.13 5.04 -12.75
N ALA A 22 -1.75 6.17 -13.06
CA ALA A 22 -1.02 7.37 -13.49
C ALA A 22 -0.03 7.87 -12.43
N VAL A 23 -0.44 7.89 -11.15
CA VAL A 23 0.45 8.29 -10.05
C VAL A 23 1.58 7.29 -9.85
N VAL A 24 1.32 5.99 -9.93
CA VAL A 24 2.38 4.98 -9.80
C VAL A 24 3.39 5.08 -10.95
N VAL A 25 2.93 5.28 -12.19
CA VAL A 25 3.82 5.53 -13.33
C VAL A 25 4.66 6.79 -13.12
N GLU A 26 4.07 7.88 -12.62
CA GLU A 26 4.82 9.10 -12.27
C GLU A 26 5.91 8.82 -11.23
N LEU A 27 5.60 8.06 -10.19
CA LEU A 27 6.57 7.67 -9.16
C LEU A 27 7.73 6.85 -9.71
N ILE A 28 7.44 5.91 -10.62
CA ILE A 28 8.48 5.10 -11.28
C ILE A 28 9.36 6.00 -12.16
N GLU A 29 8.76 6.70 -13.12
CA GLU A 29 9.49 7.36 -14.21
C GLU A 29 10.17 8.66 -13.78
N ARG A 30 9.54 9.44 -12.90
CA ARG A 30 10.03 10.78 -12.52
C ARG A 30 10.76 10.79 -11.19
N HIS A 31 10.35 9.93 -10.27
CA HIS A 31 10.90 9.89 -8.91
C HIS A 31 11.83 8.70 -8.69
N GLY A 32 11.92 7.75 -9.63
CA GLY A 32 12.82 6.60 -9.50
C GLY A 32 12.40 5.63 -8.39
N VAL A 33 11.11 5.56 -8.08
CA VAL A 33 10.58 4.59 -7.11
C VAL A 33 10.61 3.19 -7.72
N ASP A 34 11.31 2.29 -7.05
CA ASP A 34 11.55 0.91 -7.50
C ASP A 34 10.98 -0.14 -6.54
N GLN A 35 10.53 0.25 -5.34
CA GLN A 35 9.98 -0.65 -4.33
C GLN A 35 8.56 -0.24 -3.90
N PHE A 36 7.64 -1.20 -3.86
CA PHE A 36 6.23 -0.95 -3.53
C PHE A 36 5.69 -1.92 -2.48
N TYR A 37 5.04 -1.38 -1.43
CA TYR A 37 4.44 -2.17 -0.36
C TYR A 37 2.94 -1.89 -0.27
N VAL A 38 2.12 -2.94 -0.34
CA VAL A 38 0.65 -2.83 -0.30
C VAL A 38 0.04 -3.75 0.76
N GLY A 39 -1.10 -3.35 1.33
CA GLY A 39 -1.89 -4.20 2.20
C GLY A 39 -2.77 -5.18 1.44
N ARG A 40 -3.75 -5.76 2.14
CA ARG A 40 -4.76 -6.68 1.57
C ARG A 40 -6.17 -6.54 2.18
N GLN A 41 -6.47 -5.43 2.86
CA GLN A 41 -7.61 -5.33 3.78
C GLN A 41 -8.86 -4.64 3.19
N GLY A 42 -8.74 -4.05 2.00
CA GLY A 42 -9.80 -3.28 1.38
C GLY A 42 -9.77 -3.29 -0.14
N VAL A 43 -10.82 -2.77 -0.76
CA VAL A 43 -10.93 -2.68 -2.22
C VAL A 43 -9.78 -1.86 -2.80
N PHE A 44 -9.37 -0.78 -2.12
CA PHE A 44 -8.23 0.03 -2.55
C PHE A 44 -6.92 -0.78 -2.64
N ASP A 45 -6.62 -1.59 -1.62
CA ASP A 45 -5.42 -2.45 -1.61
C ASP A 45 -5.45 -3.45 -2.78
N GLY A 46 -6.63 -4.01 -3.08
CA GLY A 46 -6.82 -4.91 -4.22
C GLY A 46 -6.59 -4.22 -5.58
N ILE A 47 -7.11 -2.99 -5.74
CA ILE A 47 -6.88 -2.18 -6.95
C ILE A 47 -5.39 -1.85 -7.07
N ALA A 48 -4.72 -1.46 -5.97
CA ALA A 48 -3.30 -1.17 -5.95
C ALA A 48 -2.46 -2.40 -6.33
N ARG A 49 -2.72 -3.57 -5.75
CA ARG A 49 -2.05 -4.82 -6.13
C ARG A 49 -2.24 -5.14 -7.62
N SER A 50 -3.46 -4.97 -8.14
CA SER A 50 -3.73 -5.18 -9.58
C SER A 50 -2.90 -4.25 -10.46
N VAL A 51 -2.80 -2.97 -10.11
CA VAL A 51 -2.00 -1.99 -10.85
C VAL A 51 -0.52 -2.32 -10.76
N LEU A 52 -0.02 -2.69 -9.57
CA LEU A 52 1.40 -3.05 -9.38
C LEU A 52 1.78 -4.29 -10.20
N ARG A 53 0.92 -5.30 -10.25
CA ARG A 53 1.15 -6.49 -11.07
C ARG A 53 1.24 -6.15 -12.56
N GLU A 54 0.30 -5.36 -13.07
CA GLU A 54 0.32 -4.89 -14.47
C GLU A 54 1.58 -4.05 -14.78
N LEU A 55 2.02 -3.21 -13.85
CA LEU A 55 3.20 -2.36 -14.05
C LEU A 55 4.50 -3.12 -13.88
N ALA A 56 4.56 -4.18 -13.06
CA ALA A 56 5.75 -5.02 -12.94
C ALA A 56 6.08 -5.77 -14.23
N GLU A 57 5.07 -6.08 -15.05
CA GLU A 57 5.25 -6.64 -16.39
C GLU A 57 5.86 -5.61 -17.38
N ILE A 58 5.54 -4.33 -17.20
CA ILE A 58 5.99 -3.22 -18.08
C ILE A 58 7.34 -2.65 -17.63
N TYR A 59 7.61 -2.64 -16.33
CA TYR A 59 8.81 -2.08 -15.71
C TYR A 59 9.55 -3.17 -14.90
N PRO A 60 10.36 -4.04 -15.55
CA PRO A 60 10.97 -5.21 -14.88
C PRO A 60 11.93 -4.88 -13.73
N HIS A 61 12.33 -3.61 -13.58
CA HIS A 61 13.20 -3.14 -12.51
C HIS A 61 12.45 -2.83 -11.21
N ILE A 62 11.12 -2.71 -11.24
CA ILE A 62 10.34 -2.48 -10.02
C ILE A 62 10.06 -3.80 -9.31
N SER A 63 9.95 -3.75 -8.00
CA SER A 63 9.48 -4.86 -7.17
C SER A 63 8.32 -4.40 -6.31
N TYR A 64 7.38 -5.31 -6.06
CA TYR A 64 6.29 -5.05 -5.13
C TYR A 64 6.03 -6.25 -4.22
N ALA A 65 5.49 -5.98 -3.04
CA ALA A 65 5.08 -7.01 -2.12
C ALA A 65 3.78 -6.65 -1.39
N VAL A 66 2.89 -7.64 -1.29
CA VAL A 66 1.75 -7.60 -0.37
C VAL A 66 2.24 -7.93 1.03
N VAL A 67 2.10 -6.98 1.94
CA VAL A 67 2.58 -7.09 3.31
C VAL A 67 1.50 -7.70 4.19
N LEU A 68 1.77 -8.89 4.71
CA LEU A 68 0.84 -9.64 5.53
C LEU A 68 0.85 -9.14 6.98
N GLU A 69 -0.33 -9.07 7.59
CA GLU A 69 -0.47 -8.74 9.02
C GLU A 69 -0.26 -9.96 9.94
N ARG A 70 -0.35 -11.17 9.39
CA ARG A 70 -0.15 -12.45 10.08
C ARG A 70 0.28 -13.51 9.07
N LEU A 71 0.92 -14.58 9.56
CA LEU A 71 1.21 -15.74 8.72
C LEU A 71 -0.09 -16.39 8.22
N PRO A 72 -0.15 -16.80 6.95
CA PRO A 72 -1.33 -17.42 6.38
C PRO A 72 -1.52 -18.85 6.90
N GLY A 73 -2.75 -19.19 7.25
CA GLY A 73 -3.12 -20.56 7.65
C GLY A 73 -3.25 -21.50 6.45
N PRO A 74 -3.45 -22.81 6.68
CA PRO A 74 -3.59 -23.79 5.60
C PRO A 74 -4.71 -23.46 4.61
N MET A 75 -5.88 -23.03 5.09
CA MET A 75 -6.99 -22.63 4.21
C MET A 75 -6.72 -21.35 3.43
N ASP A 76 -6.00 -20.38 4.04
CA ASP A 76 -5.66 -19.13 3.35
C ASP A 76 -4.86 -19.45 2.06
N LYS A 77 -3.89 -20.37 2.15
CA LYS A 77 -3.02 -20.80 1.04
C LYS A 77 -3.74 -21.47 -0.11
N VAL A 78 -4.94 -22.01 0.12
CA VAL A 78 -5.77 -22.61 -0.94
C VAL A 78 -6.53 -21.52 -1.72
N ILE A 79 -6.89 -20.43 -1.05
CA ILE A 79 -7.81 -19.41 -1.57
C ILE A 79 -7.06 -18.25 -2.23
N TRP A 80 -5.79 -18.04 -1.88
CA TRP A 80 -5.06 -16.85 -2.26
C TRP A 80 -3.62 -17.16 -2.66
N ASP A 81 -3.17 -16.55 -3.75
CA ASP A 81 -1.79 -16.64 -4.22
C ASP A 81 -0.88 -15.76 -3.37
N PHE A 82 0.08 -16.40 -2.67
CA PHE A 82 1.04 -15.76 -1.77
C PHE A 82 2.42 -15.49 -2.41
N SER A 83 2.60 -15.72 -3.71
CA SER A 83 3.88 -15.59 -4.41
C SER A 83 4.50 -14.20 -4.32
N ASP A 84 3.66 -13.16 -4.28
CA ASP A 84 4.05 -11.75 -4.22
C ASP A 84 3.95 -11.16 -2.81
N THR A 85 4.20 -11.97 -1.76
CA THR A 85 4.02 -11.54 -0.36
C THR A 85 5.25 -11.57 0.50
N ILE A 86 5.23 -10.70 1.51
CA ILE A 86 6.19 -10.70 2.60
C ILE A 86 5.45 -10.67 3.93
N PHE A 87 6.03 -11.35 4.91
CA PHE A 87 5.64 -11.22 6.30
C PHE A 87 6.75 -10.47 7.05
N PRO A 88 6.50 -9.25 7.54
CA PRO A 88 7.49 -8.50 8.28
C PRO A 88 7.93 -9.18 9.58
N GLU A 89 9.23 -9.16 9.85
CA GLU A 89 9.79 -9.57 11.14
C GLU A 89 9.21 -8.71 12.29
N GLY A 90 8.90 -9.36 13.41
CA GLY A 90 8.36 -8.72 14.61
C GLY A 90 6.84 -8.64 14.65
N LEU A 91 6.13 -9.25 13.70
CA LEU A 91 4.66 -9.35 13.69
C LEU A 91 4.14 -10.66 14.28
N GLU A 92 5.02 -11.61 14.60
CA GLU A 92 4.69 -12.97 15.08
C GLU A 92 3.93 -12.95 16.41
N THR A 93 4.28 -12.00 17.29
CA THR A 93 3.76 -11.91 18.65
C THR A 93 2.81 -10.73 18.85
N VAL A 94 2.44 -10.03 17.77
CA VAL A 94 1.57 -8.86 17.86
C VAL A 94 0.16 -9.29 18.25
N PRO A 95 -0.46 -8.69 19.29
CA PRO A 95 -1.83 -9.03 19.66
C PRO A 95 -2.80 -8.81 18.50
N PRO A 96 -3.82 -9.68 18.30
CA PRO A 96 -4.72 -9.62 17.15
C PRO A 96 -5.33 -8.24 16.85
N ARG A 97 -5.65 -7.47 17.90
CA ARG A 97 -6.21 -6.11 17.74
C ARG A 97 -5.25 -5.08 17.12
N PHE A 98 -3.95 -5.37 17.06
CA PHE A 98 -2.91 -4.45 16.61
C PHE A 98 -2.20 -4.88 15.32
N VAL A 99 -2.46 -6.08 14.79
CA VAL A 99 -1.72 -6.64 13.64
C VAL A 99 -1.77 -5.72 12.41
N ILE A 100 -2.93 -5.16 12.09
CA ILE A 100 -3.08 -4.23 10.96
C ILE A 100 -2.30 -2.93 11.20
N SER A 101 -2.37 -2.38 12.41
CA SER A 101 -1.67 -1.14 12.75
C SER A 101 -0.15 -1.34 12.72
N ARG A 102 0.36 -2.43 13.28
CA ARG A 102 1.80 -2.76 13.24
C ARG A 102 2.30 -3.02 11.83
N ARG A 103 1.53 -3.74 11.01
CA ARG A 103 1.84 -3.94 9.59
C ARG A 103 1.88 -2.63 8.82
N ASN A 104 0.90 -1.74 9.02
CA ASN A 104 0.89 -0.42 8.40
C ASN A 104 2.06 0.45 8.87
N GLU A 105 2.46 0.34 10.13
CA GLU A 105 3.60 1.05 10.69
C GLU A 105 4.92 0.56 10.09
N TRP A 106 5.06 -0.75 9.88
CA TRP A 106 6.18 -1.32 9.15
C TRP A 106 6.22 -0.80 7.71
N MET A 107 5.11 -0.86 6.98
CA MET A 107 5.01 -0.35 5.61
C MET A 107 5.36 1.13 5.52
N LEU A 108 4.81 1.95 6.43
CA LEU A 108 5.10 3.37 6.49
C LEU A 108 6.58 3.61 6.77
N LYS A 109 7.23 2.83 7.64
CA LYS A 109 8.65 2.98 7.94
C LYS A 109 9.54 2.80 6.72
N GLN A 110 9.19 1.88 5.81
CA GLN A 110 9.96 1.62 4.59
C GLN A 110 9.83 2.72 3.53
N ALA A 111 8.69 3.43 3.49
CA ALA A 111 8.34 4.25 2.35
C ALA A 111 8.83 5.70 2.41
N ASP A 112 9.19 6.27 1.27
CA ASP A 112 9.43 7.70 1.06
C ASP A 112 8.17 8.41 0.53
N PHE A 113 7.36 7.66 -0.22
CA PHE A 113 6.12 8.10 -0.85
C PHE A 113 4.91 7.33 -0.30
N VAL A 114 3.78 8.00 -0.19
CA VAL A 114 2.51 7.40 0.21
C VAL A 114 1.45 7.76 -0.80
N VAL A 115 0.83 6.77 -1.43
CA VAL A 115 -0.36 6.97 -2.26
C VAL A 115 -1.57 6.53 -1.46
N ALA A 116 -2.49 7.46 -1.22
CA ALA A 116 -3.63 7.22 -0.36
C ALA A 116 -4.97 7.49 -1.05
N TYR A 117 -6.01 6.79 -0.62
CA TYR A 117 -7.39 7.11 -1.00
C TYR A 117 -8.19 7.42 0.27
N ILE A 118 -8.25 8.71 0.63
CA ILE A 118 -8.84 9.20 1.88
C ILE A 118 -9.96 10.19 1.58
N THR A 119 -11.22 9.76 1.78
CA THR A 119 -12.41 10.60 1.56
C THR A 119 -12.84 11.34 2.82
N HIS A 120 -12.36 10.90 3.98
CA HIS A 120 -12.70 11.46 5.27
C HIS A 120 -11.53 11.37 6.25
N SER A 121 -11.49 12.23 7.28
CA SER A 121 -10.37 12.36 8.20
C SER A 121 -10.31 11.33 9.33
N TRP A 122 -11.16 10.30 9.31
CA TRP A 122 -11.20 9.23 10.31
C TRP A 122 -10.83 7.86 9.75
N GLY A 123 -10.55 6.91 10.66
CA GLY A 123 -10.17 5.54 10.32
C GLY A 123 -8.66 5.34 10.13
N GLY A 124 -8.25 4.07 10.06
CA GLY A 124 -6.82 3.71 10.04
C GLY A 124 -6.06 4.31 8.87
N ALA A 125 -6.63 4.29 7.66
CA ALA A 125 -5.97 4.84 6.48
C ALA A 125 -5.69 6.34 6.61
N ALA A 126 -6.65 7.12 7.12
CA ALA A 126 -6.48 8.56 7.33
C ALA A 126 -5.40 8.86 8.38
N GLN A 127 -5.37 8.10 9.47
CA GLN A 127 -4.35 8.23 10.51
C GLN A 127 -2.94 7.97 9.98
N PHE A 128 -2.75 6.95 9.13
CA PHE A 128 -1.45 6.64 8.55
C PHE A 128 -1.02 7.65 7.48
N ALA A 129 -1.95 8.17 6.67
CA ALA A 129 -1.66 9.25 5.73
C ALA A 129 -1.22 10.54 6.46
N GLU A 130 -1.90 10.91 7.54
CA GLU A 130 -1.51 12.06 8.35
C GLU A 130 -0.18 11.82 9.08
N LYS A 131 0.06 10.60 9.60
CA LYS A 131 1.35 10.23 10.19
C LYS A 131 2.49 10.35 9.17
N ALA A 132 2.26 9.95 7.92
CA ALA A 132 3.25 10.10 6.85
C ALA A 132 3.61 11.57 6.60
N ARG A 133 2.61 12.46 6.56
CA ARG A 133 2.83 13.91 6.43
C ARG A 133 3.65 14.46 7.59
N ARG A 134 3.31 14.09 8.82
CA ARG A 134 4.05 14.53 10.02
C ARG A 134 5.49 14.03 10.05
N GLN A 135 5.79 12.95 9.34
CA GLN A 135 7.14 12.41 9.14
C GLN A 135 7.87 13.01 7.93
N GLY A 136 7.28 13.99 7.23
CA GLY A 136 7.89 14.65 6.07
C GLY A 136 7.87 13.83 4.78
N LYS A 137 7.08 12.76 4.71
CA LYS A 137 6.94 11.92 3.51
C LYS A 137 6.02 12.59 2.49
N THR A 138 6.23 12.30 1.21
CA THR A 138 5.38 12.83 0.13
C THR A 138 4.08 12.04 0.05
N VAL A 139 2.93 12.69 0.18
CA VAL A 139 1.61 12.03 0.19
C VAL A 139 0.75 12.45 -0.99
N TYR A 140 0.32 11.47 -1.80
CA TYR A 140 -0.63 11.65 -2.90
C TYR A 140 -2.00 11.15 -2.48
N ASN A 141 -2.95 12.05 -2.18
CA ASN A 141 -4.34 11.65 -1.95
C ASN A 141 -5.12 11.60 -3.27
N LEU A 142 -5.69 10.45 -3.60
CA LEU A 142 -6.45 10.23 -4.83
C LEU A 142 -7.91 10.67 -4.73
N ALA A 143 -8.46 10.83 -3.52
CA ALA A 143 -9.86 11.22 -3.31
C ALA A 143 -10.13 12.70 -3.68
N ASN A 144 -9.14 13.57 -3.51
CA ASN A 144 -9.21 14.98 -3.89
C ASN A 144 -8.04 15.28 -4.83
N SER A 145 -8.28 15.95 -5.95
CA SER A 145 -7.27 16.25 -7.00
C SER A 145 -6.14 17.20 -6.57
N ARG A 146 -5.87 17.38 -5.27
CA ARG A 146 -4.85 18.27 -4.74
C ARG A 146 -3.68 17.48 -4.14
N ARG A 147 -2.48 17.77 -4.63
CA ARG A 147 -1.23 17.52 -3.92
C ARG A 147 -1.21 18.46 -2.70
N TYR A 148 -0.82 17.96 -1.54
CA TYR A 148 -0.66 18.74 -0.31
C TYR A 148 0.70 18.49 0.29
#